data_AF-A0A3B1A800-F1
#
_entry.id   AF-A0A3B1A800-F1
#
_cell.length_a   1.000
_cell.length_b   1.000
_cell.length_c   1.000
_cell.angle_alpha   90.00
_cell.angle_beta   90.00
_cell.angle_gamma   90.00
#
_symmetry.space_group_name_H-M   'P 1'
#
loop_
_entity.id
_entity.type
_entity.pdbx_description
1 polymer ?
#
loop_
_entity_poly.entity_id
_entity_poly.type
_entity_poly.pdbx_seq_one_letter_code
_entity_poly.pdbx_strand_id
1 'polypeptide(L)'
;YIQRSDGSAKCDWDVGITLDAMEYAKGADLVVLASGDGDFDLLVTKIQTDYNVPVEVYGVPQFTANSLIKAASKYVPIENKLLLRAAKCRV
;
A
#
# COMPACT_ATOMS: atom_id res chain seq x y z
N TYR A 1 -19.13 -2.15 6.24
CA TYR A 1 -18.49 -2.98 7.26
C TYR A 1 -19.47 -4.08 7.66
N ILE A 2 -19.14 -5.36 7.39
CA ILE A 2 -19.97 -6.50 7.83
C ILE A 2 -19.38 -6.98 9.15
N GLN A 3 -20.11 -6.73 10.23
CA GLN A 3 -19.71 -7.03 11.59
C GLN A 3 -20.31 -8.39 11.99
N ARG A 4 -19.47 -9.35 12.40
CA ARG A 4 -19.94 -10.61 13.01
C ARG A 4 -20.08 -10.44 14.52
N SER A 5 -20.84 -11.34 15.13
CA SER A 5 -21.15 -11.35 16.56
C SER A 5 -19.91 -11.47 17.47
N ASP A 6 -18.74 -11.80 16.91
CA ASP A 6 -17.44 -11.89 17.60
C ASP A 6 -16.55 -10.64 17.44
N GLY A 7 -17.04 -9.61 16.73
CA GLY A 7 -16.34 -8.34 16.54
C GLY A 7 -15.18 -8.40 15.53
N SER A 8 -14.91 -9.53 14.89
CA SER A 8 -13.80 -9.66 13.94
C SER A 8 -14.19 -9.19 12.53
N ALA A 9 -13.40 -8.27 11.97
CA ALA A 9 -13.53 -7.84 10.58
C ALA A 9 -12.84 -8.88 9.68
N LYS A 10 -13.63 -9.70 8.99
CA LYS A 10 -13.09 -10.85 8.24
C LYS A 10 -12.40 -10.50 6.90
N CYS A 11 -11.82 -9.31 6.76
CA CYS A 11 -11.27 -8.86 5.47
C CYS A 11 -10.27 -7.71 5.57
N ASP A 12 -9.46 -7.60 6.64
CA ASP A 12 -8.19 -6.87 6.52
C ASP A 12 -7.15 -7.81 5.90
N TRP A 13 -6.48 -7.35 4.84
CA TRP A 13 -5.30 -8.05 4.32
C TRP A 13 -4.02 -7.49 4.96
N ASP A 14 -4.17 -6.55 5.89
CA ASP A 14 -3.09 -5.72 6.40
C ASP A 14 -2.06 -6.56 7.14
N VAL A 15 -2.51 -7.53 7.93
CA VAL A 15 -1.61 -8.48 8.62
C VAL A 15 -0.83 -9.34 7.62
N GLY A 16 -1.51 -9.90 6.62
CA GLY A 16 -0.87 -10.75 5.61
C GLY A 16 0.14 -9.98 4.77
N ILE A 17 -0.25 -8.82 4.27
CA ILE A 17 0.62 -7.91 3.50
C ILE A 17 1.83 -7.51 4.34
N THR A 18 1.64 -7.19 5.62
CA THR A 18 2.73 -6.80 6.52
C THR A 18 3.75 -7.92 6.71
N LEU A 19 3.28 -9.14 6.94
CA LEU A 19 4.15 -10.31 7.11
C LEU A 19 4.96 -10.58 5.85
N ASP A 20 4.28 -10.67 4.69
CA ASP A 20 4.93 -10.95 3.42
C ASP A 20 5.92 -9.84 3.06
N ALA A 21 5.53 -8.57 3.18
CA ALA A 21 6.41 -7.44 2.87
C ALA A 21 7.68 -7.44 3.73
N MET A 22 7.59 -7.76 5.02
CA MET A 22 8.76 -7.86 5.90
C MET A 22 9.65 -9.06 5.57
N GLU A 23 9.06 -10.19 5.17
CA GLU A 23 9.82 -11.39 4.77
C GLU A 23 10.61 -11.13 3.49
N TYR A 24 9.95 -10.62 2.45
CA TYR A 24 10.57 -10.39 1.15
C TYR A 24 11.48 -9.17 1.11
N ALA A 25 11.26 -8.16 1.97
CA ALA A 25 12.11 -6.97 2.03
C ALA A 25 13.59 -7.30 2.26
N LYS A 26 13.91 -8.37 2.99
CA LYS A 26 15.31 -8.76 3.29
C LYS A 26 16.14 -9.08 2.05
N GLY A 27 15.50 -9.51 0.96
CA GLY A 27 16.16 -9.91 -0.28
C GLY A 27 15.84 -9.00 -1.47
N ALA A 28 15.12 -7.91 -1.24
CA ALA A 28 14.67 -7.01 -2.29
C ALA A 28 15.55 -5.74 -2.33
N ASP A 29 15.86 -5.27 -3.54
CA ASP A 29 16.51 -3.96 -3.72
C ASP A 29 15.50 -2.79 -3.58
N LEU A 30 14.20 -3.09 -3.79
CA LEU A 30 13.09 -2.15 -3.72
C LEU A 30 11.80 -2.87 -3.38
N VAL A 31 11.00 -2.29 -2.48
CA VAL A 31 9.62 -2.73 -2.22
C VAL A 31 8.64 -1.73 -2.81
N VAL A 32 7.64 -2.23 -3.54
CA VAL A 32 6.55 -1.41 -4.10
C VAL A 32 5.25 -1.77 -3.40
N LEU A 33 4.68 -0.81 -2.68
CA LEU A 33 3.40 -0.96 -1.98
C LEU A 33 2.30 -0.21 -2.74
N ALA A 34 1.37 -0.96 -3.32
CA ALA A 34 0.19 -0.39 -3.96
C ALA A 34 -0.96 -0.29 -2.94
N SER A 35 -0.92 0.73 -2.08
CA SER A 35 -1.97 1.01 -1.11
C SER A 35 -2.04 2.50 -0.77
N GLY A 36 -3.24 2.95 -0.41
CA GLY A 36 -3.47 4.28 0.17
C GLY A 36 -3.60 4.27 1.70
N ASP A 37 -3.57 3.10 2.32
CA ASP A 37 -3.90 2.93 3.74
C ASP A 37 -2.78 3.43 4.66
N GLY A 38 -3.15 4.30 5.59
CA GLY A 38 -2.22 4.88 6.57
C GLY A 38 -1.63 3.86 7.53
N ASP A 39 -2.30 2.73 7.77
CA ASP A 39 -1.83 1.71 8.70
C ASP A 39 -0.50 1.05 8.26
N PHE A 40 -0.13 1.19 6.99
CA PHE A 40 1.15 0.71 6.46
C PHE A 40 2.32 1.68 6.68
N ASP A 41 2.12 2.87 7.25
CA ASP A 41 3.22 3.83 7.47
C ASP A 41 4.33 3.26 8.36
N LEU A 42 3.95 2.48 9.37
CA LEU A 42 4.87 1.78 10.27
C LEU A 42 5.62 0.67 9.54
N LEU A 43 4.94 -0.10 8.68
CA LEU A 43 5.56 -1.12 7.84
C LEU A 43 6.64 -0.51 6.94
N VAL A 44 6.29 0.58 6.23
CA VAL A 44 7.21 1.30 5.34
C VAL A 44 8.43 1.82 6.11
N THR A 45 8.22 2.37 7.29
CA THR A 45 9.30 2.87 8.15
C THR A 45 10.19 1.72 8.66
N LYS A 46 9.59 0.60 9.05
CA LYS A 46 10.29 -0.59 9.55
C LYS A 46 11.18 -1.20 8.48
N ILE A 47 10.67 -1.38 7.26
CA ILE A 47 11.44 -1.92 6.12
C ILE A 47 12.67 -1.06 5.84
N GLN A 48 12.49 0.26 5.77
CA GLN A 48 13.59 1.19 5.51
C GLN A 48 14.61 1.21 6.66
N THR A 49 14.16 1.12 7.90
CA THR A 49 15.07 1.17 9.06
C THR A 49 15.83 -0.13 9.27
N ASP A 50 15.15 -1.28 9.17
CA ASP A 50 15.74 -2.58 9.50
C ASP A 50 16.57 -3.15 8.34
N TYR A 51 16.15 -2.89 7.09
CA TYR A 51 16.75 -3.50 5.90
C TYR A 51 17.44 -2.49 4.98
N ASN A 52 17.30 -1.18 5.24
CA ASN A 52 17.82 -0.11 4.38
C ASN A 52 17.34 -0.23 2.92
N VAL A 53 16.15 -0.80 2.74
CA VAL A 53 15.52 -1.01 1.43
C VAL A 53 14.55 0.13 1.15
N PRO A 54 14.67 0.83 0.02
CA PRO A 54 13.73 1.88 -0.36
C PRO A 54 12.33 1.30 -0.62
N VAL A 55 11.32 2.10 -0.31
CA VAL A 55 9.91 1.72 -0.51
C VAL A 55 9.21 2.76 -1.38
N GLU A 56 8.64 2.32 -2.49
CA GLU A 56 7.76 3.16 -3.31
C GLU A 56 6.29 2.89 -3.00
N VAL A 57 5.52 3.94 -2.76
CA VAL A 57 4.08 3.84 -2.52
C VAL A 57 3.29 4.31 -3.73
N TYR A 58 2.37 3.47 -4.19
CA TYR A 58 1.43 3.77 -5.26
C TYR A 58 0.03 3.87 -4.67
N GLY A 59 -0.60 5.04 -4.76
CA GLY A 59 -1.93 5.26 -4.20
C GLY A 59 -2.68 6.37 -4.93
N VAL A 60 -4.01 6.41 -4.78
CA VAL A 60 -4.83 7.50 -5.32
C VAL A 60 -4.68 8.70 -4.38
N PRO A 61 -4.22 9.88 -4.84
CA PRO A 61 -3.84 10.99 -3.96
C PRO A 61 -4.91 11.42 -2.96
N GLN A 62 -6.18 11.42 -3.37
CA GLN A 62 -7.31 11.82 -2.54
C GLN A 62 -7.64 10.81 -1.43
N PHE A 63 -7.14 9.57 -1.54
CA PHE A 63 -7.40 8.46 -0.64
C PHE A 63 -6.12 7.84 -0.08
N THR A 64 -5.00 8.55 -0.18
CA THR A 64 -3.72 8.11 0.37
C THR A 64 -3.42 8.91 1.62
N ALA A 65 -3.10 8.22 2.72
CA ALA A 65 -2.71 8.88 3.95
C ALA A 65 -1.41 9.68 3.79
N ASN A 66 -1.39 10.92 4.29
CA ASN A 66 -0.20 11.77 4.25
C ASN A 66 0.98 11.20 5.05
N SER A 67 0.71 10.41 6.10
CA SER A 67 1.77 9.72 6.87
C SER A 67 2.47 8.69 6.01
N LEU A 68 1.71 7.88 5.27
CA LEU A 68 2.24 6.88 4.34
C LEU A 68 3.09 7.53 3.24
N ILE A 69 2.60 8.63 2.64
CA ILE A 69 3.35 9.37 1.60
C ILE A 69 4.70 9.86 2.14
N LYS A 70 4.72 10.37 3.38
CA LYS A 70 5.93 10.88 4.03
C LYS A 70 6.90 9.77 4.43
N ALA A 71 6.37 8.61 4.81
CA ALA A 71 7.18 7.44 5.16
C ALA A 71 7.85 6.84 3.92
N ALA A 72 7.20 6.88 2.75
CA ALA A 72 7.73 6.31 1.51
C ALA A 72 9.00 7.02 1.03
N SER A 73 9.93 6.26 0.46
CA SER A 73 11.10 6.82 -0.23
C SER A 73 10.68 7.58 -1.50
N LYS A 74 9.62 7.10 -2.17
CA LYS A 74 9.00 7.75 -3.32
C LYS A 74 7.52 7.46 -3.38
N TYR A 75 6.73 8.49 -3.68
CA TYR A 75 5.29 8.35 -3.91
C TYR A 75 4.97 8.49 -5.40
N VAL A 76 4.15 7.57 -5.92
CA VAL A 76 3.69 7.57 -7.30
C VAL A 76 2.16 7.65 -7.32
N PRO A 77 1.58 8.78 -7.75
CA PRO A 77 0.14 8.95 -7.73
C PRO A 77 -0.54 8.10 -8.81
N ILE A 78 -1.57 7.35 -8.42
CA ILE A 78 -2.43 6.61 -9.35
C ILE A 78 -3.44 7.59 -9.97
N GLU A 79 -3.11 8.04 -11.18
CA GLU A 79 -3.90 9.00 -11.96
C GLU A 79 -4.10 8.52 -13.41
N ASN A 80 -4.66 9.37 -14.25
CA ASN A 80 -5.06 9.14 -15.66
C ASN A 80 -4.15 8.21 -16.49
N LYS A 81 -2.81 8.22 -16.30
CA LYS A 81 -1.87 7.35 -17.02
C LYS A 81 -1.91 5.89 -16.58
N LEU A 82 -2.32 5.64 -15.34
CA LEU A 82 -2.43 4.34 -14.69
C LEU A 82 -3.87 3.82 -14.65
N LEU A 83 -4.84 4.62 -15.12
CA LEU A 83 -6.24 4.20 -15.25
C LEU A 83 -6.50 3.64 -16.64
N LEU A 84 -7.29 2.57 -16.70
CA LEU A 84 -7.78 2.04 -17.97
C LEU A 84 -8.62 3.10 -18.69
N ARG A 85 -8.44 3.22 -20.01
CA ARG A 85 -9.36 4.03 -20.81
C ARG A 85 -10.72 3.35 -20.81
N ALA A 86 -11.77 4.10 -20.48
CA ALA A 86 -13.13 3.59 -20.61
C ALA A 86 -13.34 3.05 -22.03
N ALA A 87 -13.69 1.77 -22.15
CA ALA A 87 -14.14 1.23 -23.42
C ALA A 87 -15.37 2.04 -23.84
N LYS A 88 -15.37 2.61 -25.04
CA LYS A 88 -16.57 3.22 -25.60
C LYS A 88 -17.66 2.16 -25.58
N CYS A 89 -18.71 2.36 -24.78
CA CYS A 89 -19.93 1.58 -24.90
C CYS A 89 -20.44 1.81 -26.32
N ARG A 90 -20.34 0.79 -27.18
CA ARG A 90 -20.92 0.85 -28.53
C ARG A 90 -22.43 0.70 -28.34
N VAL A 91 -23.13 1.82 -28.50
CA VAL A 91 -24.58 1.85 -28.71
C VAL A 91 -24.86 1.44 -30.15
#